data_AF-A0A3D0SYQ2-F1
#
_entry.id   AF-A0A3D0SYQ2-F1
#
_cell.length_a   1.000
_cell.length_b   1.000
_cell.length_c   1.000
_cell.angle_alpha   90.00
_cell.angle_beta   90.00
_cell.angle_gamma   90.00
#
_symmetry.space_group_name_H-M   'P 1'
#
loop_
_entity.id
_entity.type
_entity.pdbx_description
1 polymer ?
#
loop_
_entity_poly.entity_id
_entity_poly.type
_entity_poly.pdbx_seq_one_letter_code
_entity_poly.pdbx_strand_id
1 'polypeptide(L)' 'QGIARTDRPAFSFQGHPEASPGPHDVAPLFDRFIGLMAQKNQAKI' A
#
# COMPACT_ATOMS: atom_id res chain seq x y z
N GLN A 1 2.54 7.20 -10.89
CA GLN A 1 2.50 8.15 -9.75
C GLN A 1 2.94 7.40 -8.49
N GLY A 2 4.24 7.36 -8.18
CA GLY A 2 4.78 6.61 -7.04
C GLY A 2 5.89 5.63 -7.42
N ILE A 3 6.52 5.03 -6.41
CA ILE A 3 7.63 4.09 -6.55
C ILE A 3 7.38 2.81 -5.77
N ALA A 4 7.96 1.69 -6.21
CA ALA A 4 7.99 0.44 -5.46
C ALA A 4 9.42 -0.06 -5.36
N ARG A 5 9.79 -0.58 -4.19
CA ARG A 5 11.10 -1.21 -3.96
C ARG A 5 11.05 -2.65 -4.50
N THR A 6 12.16 -3.09 -5.08
CA THR A 6 12.34 -4.47 -5.57
C THR A 6 12.92 -5.40 -4.50
N ASP A 7 13.60 -4.81 -3.51
CA ASP A 7 14.34 -5.50 -2.45
C ASP A 7 13.60 -5.54 -1.10
N ARG A 8 12.52 -4.76 -0.97
CA ARG A 8 11.79 -4.59 0.29
C ARG A 8 10.28 -4.45 0.04
N PRO A 9 9.42 -4.91 0.96
CA PRO A 9 7.97 -4.71 0.86
C PRO A 9 7.59 -3.26 1.19
N ALA A 10 7.94 -2.33 0.30
CA ALA A 10 7.73 -0.90 0.45
C ALA A 10 7.34 -0.26 -0.89
N PHE A 11 6.39 0.65 -0.85
CA PHE A 11 5.96 1.43 -2.00
C PHE A 11 5.44 2.80 -1.56
N SER A 12 5.30 3.71 -2.52
CA SER A 12 4.64 5.00 -2.35
C SER A 12 3.68 5.27 -3.51
N PHE A 13 2.78 6.20 -3.27
CA PHE A 13 1.84 6.74 -4.25
C PHE A 13 1.81 8.26 -4.10
N GLN A 14 1.76 8.99 -5.20
CA GLN A 14 1.85 10.46 -5.18
C GLN A 14 0.49 11.14 -4.96
N GLY A 15 -0.62 10.45 -5.25
CA GLY A 15 -1.97 10.97 -5.05
C GLY A 15 -2.54 10.64 -3.67
N HIS A 16 -3.82 10.95 -3.49
CA HIS A 16 -4.59 10.73 -2.26
C HIS A 16 -5.45 9.46 -2.38
N PRO A 17 -4.98 8.29 -1.92
CA PRO A 17 -5.74 7.05 -1.98
C PRO A 17 -7.00 7.06 -1.10
N GLU A 18 -7.06 7.94 -0.11
CA GLU A 18 -8.20 8.17 0.78
C GLU A 18 -9.38 8.85 0.07
N ALA A 19 -9.11 9.54 -1.05
CA ALA A 19 -10.08 10.29 -1.85
C ALA A 19 -11.01 11.19 -1.01
N SER A 20 -10.62 12.46 -0.79
CA SER A 20 -11.43 13.43 -0.04
C SER A 20 -11.16 14.88 -0.46
N PRO A 21 -11.91 15.45 -1.43
CA PRO A 21 -12.92 14.80 -2.28
C PRO A 21 -12.28 14.01 -3.44
N GLY A 22 -12.98 13.03 -4.01
CA GLY A 22 -12.51 12.36 -5.23
C GLY A 22 -13.03 10.93 -5.41
N PRO A 23 -12.65 10.26 -6.50
CA PRO A 23 -12.99 8.86 -6.75
C PRO A 23 -12.10 7.92 -5.92
N HIS A 24 -12.68 6.82 -5.45
CA HIS A 24 -12.00 5.81 -4.62
C HIS A 24 -11.26 4.73 -5.44
N ASP A 25 -10.93 5.01 -6.71
CA ASP A 25 -10.32 4.05 -7.65
C ASP A 25 -8.99 3.46 -7.15
N VAL A 26 -8.31 4.19 -6.26
CA VAL A 26 -6.99 3.84 -5.72
C VAL A 26 -7.03 3.43 -4.24
N ALA A 27 -8.23 3.30 -3.64
CA ALA A 27 -8.40 2.76 -2.29
C ALA A 27 -7.77 1.37 -2.06
N PRO A 28 -7.69 0.45 -3.05
CA PRO A 28 -7.02 -0.85 -2.86
C PRO A 28 -5.53 -0.77 -2.49
N LEU A 29 -4.89 0.40 -2.59
CA LEU A 29 -3.53 0.61 -2.07
C LEU A 29 -3.44 0.40 -0.56
N PHE A 30 -4.54 0.63 0.18
CA PHE A 30 -4.61 0.31 1.62
C PHE A 30 -4.63 -1.20 1.86
N ASP A 31 -5.40 -1.96 1.08
CA ASP A 31 -5.43 -3.44 1.19
C ASP A 31 -4.05 -4.03 0.92
N ARG A 32 -3.34 -3.51 -0.09
CA ARG A 32 -1.95 -3.89 -0.37
C ARG A 32 -1.05 -3.62 0.84
N PHE A 33 -1.16 -2.44 1.47
CA PHE A 33 -0.37 -2.11 2.65
C PHE A 33 -0.64 -3.05 3.83
N ILE A 34 -1.92 -3.35 4.10
CA ILE A 34 -2.34 -4.28 5.16
C ILE A 34 -1.82 -5.69 4.89
N GLY A 35 -1.88 -6.15 3.63
CA GLY A 35 -1.32 -7.44 3.22
C GLY A 35 0.18 -7.56 3.53
N LEU A 36 0.96 -6.50 3.29
CA LEU A 36 2.40 -6.49 3.62
C LEU A 36 2.65 -6.56 5.14
N MET A 37 1.82 -5.89 5.95
CA MET A 37 1.91 -5.99 7.42
C MET A 37 1.58 -7.40 7.90
N ALA A 38 0.53 -8.02 7.36
CA ALA A 38 0.15 -9.39 7.71
C ALA A 38 1.25 -10.40 7.37
N GLN A 39 1.85 -10.32 6.17
CA GLN A 39 2.98 -11.16 5.78
C GLN A 39 4.18 -11.01 6.73
N LYS A 40 4.51 -9.77 7.10
CA LYS A 40 5.60 -9.50 8.06
C LYS A 40 5.34 -10.11 9.44
N ASN A 41 4.08 -10.18 9.87
CA ASN A 41 3.72 -10.77 11.16
C ASN A 41 3.73 -12.30 11.11
N GLN A 42 3.37 -12.92 9.97
CA GLN A 42 3.44 -14.37 9.79
C GLN A 42 4.89 -14.89 9.75
N ALA A 43 5.81 -14.13 9.15
CA ALA A 43 7.23 -14.51 9.06
C ALA A 43 8.01 -14.43 10.40
N LYS A 44 7.35 -14.05 11.50
CA LYS A 44 7.95 -13.92 12.83
C LYS A 44 7.72 -15.14 13.74
N ILE A 45 7.18 -16.23 13.21
CA ILE A 45 6.90 -17.49 13.92
C ILE A 45 7.88 -18.56 13.47
#